data_AF-A0A090WKW2-F1
#
_entry.id   AF-A0A090WKW2-F1
#
_cell.length_a   1.000
_cell.length_b   1.000
_cell.length_c   1.000
_cell.angle_alpha   90.00
_cell.angle_beta   90.00
_cell.angle_gamma   90.00
#
_symmetry.space_group_name_H-M   'P 1'
#
loop_
_entity.id
_entity.type
_entity.pdbx_description
1 polymer ?
#
loop_
_entity_poly.entity_id
_entity_poly.type
_entity_poly.pdbx_seq_one_letter_code
_entity_poly.pdbx_strand_id
1 'polypeptide(L)' 'MHTVDKILKVTAGSTPEIGKKVDALYASIITAGTHLAPTIKVAEAAKVIENSQRDINIAFVNELAKYSTLWISIRMPF' A
#
# COMPACT_ATOMS: atom_id res chain seq x y z
N MET A 1 -11.22 3.25 -15.08
CA MET A 1 -12.19 3.12 -13.97
C MET A 1 -11.45 3.43 -12.68
N HIS A 2 -11.78 4.54 -11.99
CA HIS A 2 -11.10 4.91 -10.74
C HIS A 2 -11.79 4.21 -9.56
N THR A 3 -11.13 3.23 -8.95
CA THR A 3 -11.61 2.41 -7.82
C THR A 3 -11.29 3.04 -6.46
N VAL A 4 -11.57 4.34 -6.32
CA VAL A 4 -11.25 5.06 -5.07
C VAL A 4 -12.11 4.55 -3.90
N ASP A 5 -13.36 4.18 -4.19
CA ASP A 5 -14.36 3.67 -3.24
C ASP A 5 -14.10 2.21 -2.81
N LYS A 6 -13.46 1.42 -3.67
CA LYS A 6 -13.30 -0.04 -3.48
C LYS A 6 -12.09 -0.46 -2.66
N ILE A 7 -11.28 0.47 -2.22
CA ILE A 7 -10.05 0.19 -1.47
C ILE A 7 -10.22 0.74 -0.06
N LEU A 8 -10.09 -0.14 0.93
CA LEU A 8 -10.15 0.24 2.34
C LEU A 8 -9.13 1.36 2.64
N LYS A 9 -9.59 2.41 3.35
CA LYS A 9 -8.76 3.58 3.64
C LYS A 9 -8.37 3.62 5.11
N VAL A 10 -7.10 3.90 5.39
CA VAL A 10 -6.64 4.24 6.74
C VAL A 10 -6.91 5.73 6.97
N THR A 11 -7.58 6.06 8.07
CA THR A 11 -7.92 7.43 8.49
C THR A 11 -7.25 7.74 9.83
N ALA A 12 -6.99 9.02 10.11
CA ALA A 12 -6.46 9.48 11.39
C ALA A 12 -6.79 10.97 11.59
N GLY A 13 -6.74 11.44 12.84
CA GLY A 13 -6.92 12.84 13.19
C GLY A 13 -5.93 13.31 14.25
N SER A 14 -5.75 14.62 14.35
CA SER A 14 -4.87 15.25 15.34
C SER A 14 -5.40 15.11 16.76
N THR A 15 -6.72 14.98 16.92
CA THR A 15 -7.39 14.58 18.16
C THR A 15 -8.37 13.42 17.90
N PRO A 16 -8.80 12.68 18.93
CA PRO A 16 -9.75 11.59 18.77
C PRO A 16 -11.09 12.01 18.14
N GLU A 17 -11.59 13.20 18.48
CA GLU A 17 -12.85 13.74 17.95
C GLU A 17 -12.73 14.05 16.46
N ILE A 18 -11.62 14.66 16.06
CA ILE A 18 -11.32 14.95 14.66
C ILE A 18 -11.13 13.65 13.88
N GLY A 19 -10.42 12.67 14.46
CA GLY A 19 -10.23 11.36 13.84
C GLY A 19 -11.55 10.67 13.51
N LYS A 20 -12.50 10.65 14.47
CA LYS A 20 -13.85 10.10 14.25
C LYS A 20 -14.64 10.86 13.19
N LYS A 21 -14.54 12.19 13.16
CA LYS A 21 -15.24 13.02 12.17
C LYS A 21 -14.71 12.76 10.75
N VAL A 22 -13.39 12.68 10.60
CA VAL A 22 -12.74 12.35 9.31
C VAL A 22 -13.10 10.93 8.89
N ASP A 23 -13.04 9.97 9.82
CA ASP A 23 -13.40 8.58 9.55
C ASP A 23 -14.83 8.43 9.07
N ALA A 24 -15.79 9.05 9.76
CA ALA A 24 -17.20 9.04 9.36
C ALA A 24 -17.43 9.68 7.97
N LEU A 25 -16.72 10.76 7.66
CA LEU A 25 -16.78 11.40 6.35
C LEU A 25 -16.31 10.43 5.26
N TYR A 26 -15.15 9.81 5.44
CA TYR A 26 -14.61 8.85 4.47
C TYR A 26 -15.48 7.59 4.38
N ALA A 27 -15.98 7.07 5.50
CA ALA A 27 -16.86 5.91 5.53
C ALA A 27 -18.17 6.13 4.74
N SER A 28 -18.64 7.38 4.61
CA SER A 28 -19.82 7.70 3.79
C SER A 28 -19.60 7.53 2.28
N ILE A 29 -18.34 7.51 1.83
CA ILE A 29 -17.97 7.47 0.40
C ILE A 29 -17.28 6.14 0.05
N ILE A 30 -16.47 5.60 0.97
CA ILE A 30 -15.65 4.41 0.73
C ILE A 30 -16.44 3.15 1.05
N THR A 31 -16.94 2.48 0.01
CA THR A 31 -17.73 1.24 0.12
C THR A 31 -16.93 0.08 0.71
N ALA A 32 -15.61 0.05 0.53
CA ALA A 32 -14.73 -0.94 1.14
C ALA A 32 -14.45 -0.70 2.64
N GLY A 33 -14.94 0.41 3.20
CA GLY A 33 -14.77 0.78 4.60
C GLY A 33 -13.49 1.55 4.92
N THR A 34 -13.37 1.92 6.19
CA THR A 34 -12.26 2.69 6.73
C THR A 34 -11.65 2.02 7.96
N HIS A 35 -10.40 2.35 8.26
CA HIS A 35 -9.70 1.94 9.48
C HIS A 35 -9.13 3.17 10.18
N LEU A 36 -9.74 3.55 11.30
CA LEU A 36 -9.28 4.66 12.12
C LEU A 36 -8.04 4.24 12.92
N ALA A 37 -6.89 4.77 12.51
CA ALA A 37 -5.63 4.59 13.22
C ALA A 37 -5.61 5.43 14.51
N PRO A 38 -4.89 4.96 15.56
CA PRO A 38 -4.88 5.62 16.87
C PRO A 38 -4.19 6.99 16.85
N THR A 39 -3.28 7.25 15.91
CA THR A 39 -2.62 8.55 15.73
C THR A 39 -2.25 8.78 14.27
N ILE A 40 -2.04 10.06 13.89
CA ILE A 40 -1.52 10.43 12.56
C ILE A 40 -0.19 9.72 12.27
N LYS A 41 0.72 9.66 13.25
CA LYS A 41 2.02 9.00 13.08
C LYS A 41 1.89 7.53 12.68
N VAL A 42 0.90 6.82 13.24
CA VAL A 42 0.64 5.42 12.89
C VAL A 42 0.10 5.31 11.46
N ALA A 43 -0.81 6.20 11.06
CA ALA A 43 -1.32 6.22 9.68
C ALA A 43 -0.23 6.54 8.65
N GLU A 44 0.66 7.49 8.96
CA GLU A 44 1.81 7.84 8.12
C GLU A 44 2.80 6.67 8.02
N ALA A 45 3.15 6.05 9.14
CA ALA A 45 4.03 4.89 9.16
C ALA A 45 3.46 3.72 8.35
N ALA A 46 2.15 3.44 8.47
CA ALA A 46 1.49 2.41 7.68
C ALA A 46 1.60 2.68 6.18
N LYS A 47 1.48 3.95 5.77
CA LYS A 47 1.59 4.33 4.36
C LYS A 47 3.03 4.17 3.83
N VAL A 48 4.02 4.53 4.64
CA VAL A 48 5.44 4.32 4.29
C VAL A 48 5.74 2.83 4.13
N ILE A 49 5.27 1.99 5.06
CA ILE A 49 5.48 0.53 5.01
C ILE A 49 4.86 -0.08 3.75
N GLU A 50 3.62 0.29 3.40
CA GLU A 50 2.96 -0.22 2.19
C GLU A 50 3.73 0.10 0.92
N ASN A 51 4.24 1.34 0.80
CA ASN A 51 5.08 1.73 -0.32
C ASN A 51 6.39 0.92 -0.34
N SER A 52 7.06 0.78 0.81
CA SER A 52 8.29 -0.02 0.89
C SER A 52 8.09 -1.49 0.53
N GLN A 53 6.98 -2.11 0.95
CA GLN A 53 6.64 -3.48 0.57
C GLN A 53 6.47 -3.64 -0.94
N ARG A 54 5.81 -2.68 -1.59
CA ARG A 54 5.65 -2.66 -3.05
C ARG A 54 6.99 -2.57 -3.76
N ASP A 55 7.85 -1.67 -3.31
CA ASP A 55 9.17 -1.45 -3.91
C ASP A 55 10.06 -2.68 -3.77
N ILE A 56 10.07 -3.30 -2.58
CA ILE A 56 10.79 -4.55 -2.33
C ILE A 56 10.29 -5.66 -3.25
N ASN A 57 8.98 -5.81 -3.41
CA ASN A 57 8.40 -6.84 -4.28
C ASN A 57 8.79 -6.63 -5.76
N ILE A 58 8.76 -5.38 -6.24
CA ILE A 58 9.18 -5.04 -7.61
C ILE A 58 10.66 -5.36 -7.79
N ALA A 59 11.51 -4.90 -6.86
CA ALA A 59 12.95 -5.14 -6.91
C ALA A 59 13.27 -6.65 -6.92
N PHE A 60 12.59 -7.41 -6.07
CA PHE A 60 12.77 -8.86 -5.97
C PHE A 60 12.43 -9.58 -7.28
N VAL A 61 11.27 -9.31 -7.87
CA VAL A 61 10.87 -9.93 -9.14
C VAL A 61 11.81 -9.53 -10.28
N ASN A 62 12.26 -8.27 -10.31
CA ASN A 62 13.22 -7.80 -11.32
C ASN A 62 14.56 -8.52 -11.22
N GLU A 63 15.10 -8.69 -10.02
CA GLU A 63 16.36 -9.44 -9.82
C GLU A 63 16.18 -10.92 -10.20
N LEU A 64 15.06 -11.56 -9.84
CA LEU A 64 14.77 -12.93 -10.29
C LEU A 64 14.72 -13.05 -11.82
N ALA A 65 14.06 -12.12 -12.50
CA ALA A 65 14.00 -12.11 -13.96
C ALA A 65 15.39 -11.97 -14.60
N LYS A 66 16.24 -11.12 -14.03
CA LYS A 66 17.62 -10.91 -14.47
C LYS A 66 18.46 -12.19 -14.32
N TYR A 67 18.41 -12.85 -13.17
CA TYR A 67 19.12 -14.12 -12.96
C TYR A 67 18.59 -15.25 -13.84
N SER A 68 17.27 -15.34 -14.00
CA SER A 68 16.65 -16.32 -14.90
C SER A 68 17.13 -16.13 -16.34
N THR A 69 17.16 -14.88 -16.82
CA THR A 69 17.65 -14.54 -18.16
C THR A 69 19.13 -14.89 -18.32
N LEU A 70 19.96 -14.52 -17.35
CA LEU A 70 21.39 -14.85 -17.36
C LEU A 70 21.60 -16.37 -17.41
N TRP A 71 20.84 -17.12 -16.61
CA TRP A 71 20.93 -18.57 -16.56
C TRP A 71 20.53 -19.22 -17.89
N ILE A 72 19.45 -18.75 -18.54
CA ILE A 72 19.04 -19.24 -19.86
C ILE A 72 20.15 -18.99 -20.88
N SER A 73 20.75 -17.79 -20.86
CA SER A 73 21.85 -17.43 -21.75
C SER A 73 23.10 -18.30 -21.56
N ILE A 74 23.36 -18.79 -20.34
CA ILE A 74 24.49 -19.69 -20.05
C ILE A 74 24.15 -21.14 -20.46
N ARG A 75 22.88 -21.55 -20.36
CA ARG A 75 22.46 -22.94 -20.56
C ARG A 75 22.05 -23.28 -22.01
N MET A 76 21.68 -22.28 -22.81
CA MET A 76 21.52 -22.42 -24.25
C MET A 76 22.63 -21.64 -24.96
N PRO A 77 23.84 -22.23 -25.09
CA PRO A 77 24.85 -21.65 -25.94
C PRO A 77 24.37 -21.80 -27.37
N PHE A 78 24.05 -20.69 -28.01
CA PHE A 78 24.48 -20.54 -29.39
C PHE A 78 25.95 -20.16 -29.37
#